data_AF-A0A1U9JLT1-F1
#
_entry.id   AF-A0A1U9JLT1-F1
#
_cell.length_a   1.000
_cell.length_b   1.000
_cell.length_c   1.000
_cell.angle_alpha   90.00
_cell.angle_beta   90.00
_cell.angle_gamma   90.00
#
_symmetry.space_group_name_H-M   'P 1'
#
loop_
_entity.id
_entity.type
_entity.pdbx_description
1 polymer ?
#
loop_
_entity_poly.entity_id
_entity_poly.type
_entity_poly.pdbx_seq_one_letter_code
_entity_poly.pdbx_strand_id
1 'polypeptide(L)'
;MLSIKPEFMRRLRAATTVAEVQSMVTAAYTLELATIPTYLTGAFSVKPGFNPEALALVQSVAYEEMLHLTLACNLLIAIGGTPAILDTGLSLEFPTPLPMCVDEGLTVALGAMTPEQVYTVFMGIEHPDTQAILPGEQTVSALMLQKQSQGYESIGDFYQAILDKLAELEAAGLAPFGQPNLDNQVDIRPWFPHVECGDGKVSNMETARAIVAVILAQGEGAQIGDDPIDPHGGFAGSFAHYFKFGEIYFGKRLVADAQAASGWSYSGAPVALDPEGVYRFLPNAAVSDYVPGTAVHTAAADFFNSYKRLLTSLDQVFNGAPEKLKSALAIMYELKLLAQKVVQFPAYPDQPASYVAAPPFMLNKKPA
;
A
#
# COMPACT_ATOMS: atom_id res chain seq x y z
N MET A 1 11.70 6.23 -3.73
CA MET A 1 11.71 7.02 -2.48
C MET A 1 10.48 7.87 -2.46
N LEU A 2 9.74 7.81 -1.37
CA LEU A 2 8.55 8.61 -1.17
C LEU A 2 8.85 9.90 -0.33
N SER A 3 8.25 11.03 -0.70
CA SER A 3 8.61 12.43 -0.48
C SER A 3 7.36 13.29 -0.75
N ILE A 4 6.57 13.57 0.28
CA ILE A 4 5.31 14.33 0.18
C ILE A 4 5.61 15.72 -0.39
N LYS A 5 4.86 16.16 -1.42
CA LYS A 5 5.04 17.51 -1.97
C LYS A 5 4.92 18.56 -0.86
N PRO A 6 5.85 19.53 -0.77
CA PRO A 6 5.82 20.57 0.27
C PRO A 6 4.49 21.34 0.34
N GLU A 7 3.72 21.40 -0.75
CA GLU A 7 2.40 22.03 -0.76
C GLU A 7 1.37 21.30 0.13
N PHE A 8 1.39 19.96 0.20
CA PHE A 8 0.47 19.20 1.06
C PHE A 8 0.82 19.44 2.53
N MET A 9 2.10 19.38 2.87
CA MET A 9 2.57 19.66 4.23
C MET A 9 2.28 21.10 4.64
N ARG A 10 2.49 22.09 3.74
CA ARG A 10 2.10 23.48 4.00
C ARG A 10 0.59 23.64 4.21
N ARG A 11 -0.23 22.99 3.38
CA ARG A 11 -1.70 23.04 3.52
C ARG A 11 -2.17 22.41 4.83
N LEU A 12 -1.62 21.25 5.18
CA LEU A 12 -1.91 20.57 6.44
C LEU A 12 -1.50 21.44 7.64
N ARG A 13 -0.28 21.98 7.65
CA ARG A 13 0.21 22.88 8.72
C ARG A 13 -0.56 24.20 8.80
N ALA A 14 -1.11 24.70 7.70
CA ALA A 14 -1.93 25.90 7.66
C ALA A 14 -3.41 25.64 7.95
N ALA A 15 -3.84 24.38 8.08
CA ALA A 15 -5.23 24.04 8.36
C ALA A 15 -5.70 24.68 9.66
N THR A 16 -6.91 25.25 9.62
CA THR A 16 -7.59 25.90 10.75
C THR A 16 -8.91 25.20 11.10
N THR A 17 -9.32 24.23 10.29
CA THR A 17 -10.57 23.49 10.45
C THR A 17 -10.34 21.98 10.35
N VAL A 18 -11.24 21.21 10.96
CA VAL A 18 -11.21 19.73 10.88
C VAL A 18 -11.43 19.24 9.45
N ALA A 19 -12.25 19.95 8.64
CA ALA A 19 -12.52 19.61 7.25
C ALA A 19 -11.27 19.66 6.35
N GLU A 20 -10.34 20.58 6.63
CA GLU A 20 -9.05 20.62 5.92
C GLU A 20 -8.19 19.40 6.26
N VAL A 21 -8.21 18.95 7.52
CA VAL A 21 -7.53 17.73 7.95
C VAL A 21 -8.17 16.48 7.36
N GLN A 22 -9.51 16.42 7.27
CA GLN A 22 -10.24 15.33 6.60
C GLN A 22 -9.76 15.13 5.16
N SER A 23 -9.48 16.21 4.44
CA SER A 23 -8.95 16.15 3.07
C SER A 23 -7.54 15.55 3.03
N MET A 24 -6.73 15.76 4.08
CA MET A 24 -5.37 15.19 4.19
C MET A 24 -5.43 13.71 4.58
N VAL A 25 -6.30 13.31 5.50
CA VAL A 25 -6.54 11.88 5.81
C VAL A 25 -7.12 11.15 4.59
N THR A 26 -7.93 11.83 3.77
CA THR A 26 -8.42 11.29 2.49
C THR A 26 -7.28 10.98 1.53
N ALA A 27 -6.32 11.89 1.45
CA ALA A 27 -5.14 11.70 0.64
C ALA A 27 -4.23 10.57 1.20
N ALA A 28 -4.14 10.42 2.52
CA ALA A 28 -3.45 9.32 3.19
C ALA A 28 -4.06 7.96 2.80
N TYR A 29 -5.36 7.74 3.00
CA TYR A 29 -5.95 6.45 2.66
C TYR A 29 -5.94 6.17 1.14
N THR A 30 -5.95 7.22 0.30
CA THR A 30 -5.82 7.08 -1.16
C THR A 30 -4.46 6.50 -1.54
N LEU A 31 -3.41 6.84 -0.78
CA LEU A 31 -2.08 6.26 -0.93
C LEU A 31 -2.11 4.75 -0.66
N GLU A 32 -2.63 4.35 0.51
CA GLU A 32 -2.77 2.93 0.90
C GLU A 32 -3.63 2.15 -0.12
N LEU A 33 -4.68 2.78 -0.67
CA LEU A 33 -5.52 2.14 -1.68
C LEU A 33 -4.78 1.94 -3.02
N ALA A 34 -3.81 2.79 -3.36
CA ALA A 34 -3.05 2.71 -4.60
C ALA A 34 -1.95 1.63 -4.58
N THR A 35 -1.41 1.29 -3.41
CA THR A 35 -0.40 0.24 -3.24
C THR A 35 -1.01 -1.17 -3.39
N ILE A 36 -2.24 -1.38 -2.93
CA ILE A 36 -2.92 -2.69 -2.95
C ILE A 36 -3.00 -3.30 -4.37
N PRO A 37 -3.53 -2.63 -5.41
CA PRO A 37 -3.51 -3.15 -6.79
C PRO A 37 -2.11 -3.48 -7.30
N THR A 38 -1.11 -2.69 -6.91
CA THR A 38 0.29 -2.82 -7.32
C THR A 38 0.87 -4.14 -6.80
N TYR A 39 0.72 -4.41 -5.50
CA TYR A 39 1.19 -5.64 -4.88
C TYR A 39 0.39 -6.86 -5.32
N LEU A 40 -0.94 -6.74 -5.43
CA LEU A 40 -1.79 -7.83 -5.92
C LEU A 40 -1.49 -8.20 -7.37
N THR A 41 -1.19 -7.24 -8.25
CA THR A 41 -0.79 -7.54 -9.64
C THR A 41 0.48 -8.38 -9.67
N GLY A 42 1.49 -8.01 -8.86
CA GLY A 42 2.70 -8.82 -8.68
C GLY A 42 2.37 -10.23 -8.18
N ALA A 43 1.56 -10.34 -7.12
CA ALA A 43 1.16 -11.63 -6.57
C ALA A 43 0.40 -12.51 -7.59
N PHE A 44 -0.52 -11.94 -8.37
CA PHE A 44 -1.28 -12.66 -9.40
C PHE A 44 -0.42 -13.14 -10.57
N SER A 45 0.75 -12.53 -10.78
CA SER A 45 1.70 -12.97 -11.82
C SER A 45 2.45 -14.25 -11.45
N VAL A 46 2.44 -14.68 -10.20
CA VAL A 46 3.12 -15.91 -9.77
C VAL A 46 2.31 -17.13 -10.18
N LYS A 47 2.97 -18.06 -10.90
CA LYS A 47 2.36 -19.32 -11.33
C LYS A 47 2.07 -20.23 -10.12
N PRO A 48 0.99 -21.02 -10.14
CA PRO A 48 0.69 -21.97 -9.07
C PRO A 48 1.88 -22.90 -8.77
N GLY A 49 2.31 -22.96 -7.50
CA GLY A 49 3.42 -23.80 -7.04
C GLY A 49 4.82 -23.19 -7.17
N PHE A 50 4.94 -21.97 -7.69
CA PHE A 50 6.23 -21.27 -7.82
C PHE A 50 6.40 -20.17 -6.77
N ASN A 51 7.66 -19.87 -6.47
CA ASN A 51 8.10 -18.74 -5.63
C ASN A 51 7.28 -18.58 -4.32
N PRO A 52 7.02 -19.65 -3.54
CA PRO A 52 6.05 -19.60 -2.45
C PRO A 52 6.45 -18.62 -1.35
N GLU A 53 7.75 -18.49 -1.03
CA GLU A 53 8.23 -17.55 -0.03
C GLU A 53 8.06 -16.09 -0.49
N ALA A 54 8.42 -15.78 -1.73
CA ALA A 54 8.26 -14.43 -2.27
C ALA A 54 6.78 -14.05 -2.42
N LEU A 55 5.95 -14.99 -2.88
CA LEU A 55 4.49 -14.80 -2.97
C LEU A 55 3.89 -14.52 -1.60
N ALA A 56 4.30 -15.27 -0.56
CA ALA A 56 3.82 -15.07 0.80
C ALA A 56 4.20 -13.68 1.36
N LEU A 57 5.41 -13.20 1.07
CA LEU A 57 5.86 -11.86 1.47
C LEU A 57 5.05 -10.75 0.79
N VAL A 58 4.84 -10.82 -0.53
CA VAL A 58 4.02 -9.80 -1.22
C VAL A 58 2.58 -9.83 -0.74
N GLN A 59 2.02 -11.03 -0.50
CA GLN A 59 0.67 -11.17 0.05
C GLN A 59 0.56 -10.64 1.47
N SER A 60 1.58 -10.81 2.31
CA SER A 60 1.57 -10.27 3.67
C SER A 60 1.57 -8.74 3.64
N VAL A 61 2.39 -8.13 2.78
CA VAL A 61 2.42 -6.65 2.65
C VAL A 61 1.09 -6.15 2.12
N ALA A 62 0.53 -6.76 1.06
CA ALA A 62 -0.80 -6.37 0.56
C ALA A 62 -1.90 -6.50 1.62
N TYR A 63 -1.78 -7.44 2.57
CA TYR A 63 -2.70 -7.59 3.69
C TYR A 63 -2.51 -6.51 4.77
N GLU A 64 -1.26 -6.10 5.03
CA GLU A 64 -0.91 -4.97 5.91
C GLU A 64 -1.42 -3.63 5.32
N GLU A 65 -1.29 -3.40 4.02
CA GLU A 65 -1.86 -2.21 3.35
C GLU A 65 -3.39 -2.13 3.45
N MET A 66 -4.09 -3.28 3.46
CA MET A 66 -5.54 -3.32 3.70
C MET A 66 -5.89 -2.94 5.15
N LEU A 67 -5.04 -3.28 6.11
CA LEU A 67 -5.15 -2.78 7.48
C LEU A 67 -4.93 -1.26 7.50
N HIS A 68 -3.89 -0.75 6.85
CA HIS A 68 -3.59 0.69 6.81
C HIS A 68 -4.76 1.50 6.25
N LEU A 69 -5.31 1.06 5.12
CA LEU A 69 -6.53 1.63 4.54
C LEU A 69 -7.68 1.66 5.57
N THR A 70 -7.89 0.56 6.29
CA THR A 70 -8.95 0.44 7.31
C THR A 70 -8.72 1.40 8.47
N LEU A 71 -7.50 1.50 8.99
CA LEU A 71 -7.12 2.39 10.07
C LEU A 71 -7.26 3.87 9.67
N ALA A 72 -6.78 4.24 8.48
CA ALA A 72 -6.91 5.59 7.94
C ALA A 72 -8.39 5.97 7.72
N CYS A 73 -9.24 5.03 7.28
CA CYS A 73 -10.68 5.24 7.18
C CYS A 73 -11.34 5.42 8.55
N ASN A 74 -10.97 4.60 9.55
CA ASN A 74 -11.44 4.77 10.93
C ASN A 74 -11.06 6.15 11.49
N LEU A 75 -9.84 6.63 11.21
CA LEU A 75 -9.41 7.99 11.57
C LEU A 75 -10.31 9.05 10.91
N LEU A 76 -10.55 8.93 9.61
CA LEU A 76 -11.39 9.87 8.87
C LEU A 76 -12.81 9.93 9.44
N ILE A 77 -13.41 8.77 9.72
CA ILE A 77 -14.74 8.66 10.34
C ILE A 77 -14.75 9.32 11.73
N ALA A 78 -13.70 9.09 12.53
CA ALA A 78 -13.58 9.63 13.88
C ALA A 78 -13.52 11.16 13.93
N ILE A 79 -12.98 11.78 12.88
CA ILE A 79 -12.93 13.24 12.74
C ILE A 79 -14.12 13.82 11.95
N GLY A 80 -15.18 13.02 11.75
CA GLY A 80 -16.43 13.44 11.10
C GLY A 80 -16.42 13.42 9.57
N GLY A 81 -15.43 12.78 8.95
CA GLY A 81 -15.35 12.57 7.51
C GLY A 81 -16.11 11.33 7.04
N THR A 82 -16.11 11.12 5.72
CA THR A 82 -16.86 10.05 5.03
C THR A 82 -15.96 9.49 3.94
N PRO A 83 -15.39 8.27 4.11
CA PRO A 83 -14.54 7.66 3.07
C PRO A 83 -15.32 7.42 1.78
N ALA A 84 -14.71 7.76 0.63
CA ALA A 84 -15.29 7.58 -0.71
C ALA A 84 -14.49 6.53 -1.52
N ILE A 85 -14.39 5.31 -0.99
CA ILE A 85 -13.57 4.21 -1.52
C ILE A 85 -13.89 3.87 -2.97
N LEU A 86 -15.17 3.84 -3.37
CA LEU A 86 -15.55 3.55 -4.75
C LEU A 86 -15.00 4.59 -5.72
N ASP A 87 -15.29 5.85 -5.45
CA ASP A 87 -14.87 6.94 -6.33
C ASP A 87 -13.34 7.09 -6.33
N THR A 88 -12.69 6.99 -5.15
CA THR A 88 -11.23 6.99 -5.05
C THR A 88 -10.63 5.85 -5.87
N GLY A 89 -11.07 4.60 -5.66
CA GLY A 89 -10.51 3.44 -6.35
C GLY A 89 -10.73 3.45 -7.86
N LEU A 90 -11.89 3.93 -8.34
CA LEU A 90 -12.15 4.07 -9.78
C LEU A 90 -11.40 5.24 -10.43
N SER A 91 -10.95 6.22 -9.63
CA SER A 91 -10.14 7.34 -10.11
C SER A 91 -8.64 7.03 -10.21
N LEU A 92 -8.19 5.91 -9.61
CA LEU A 92 -6.80 5.49 -9.69
C LEU A 92 -6.46 5.05 -11.12
N GLU A 93 -5.34 5.57 -11.60
CA GLU A 93 -4.81 5.28 -12.91
C GLU A 93 -3.40 4.72 -12.76
N PHE A 94 -3.00 3.86 -13.68
CA PHE A 94 -1.68 3.25 -13.68
C PHE A 94 -1.12 3.24 -15.10
N PRO A 95 0.16 3.57 -15.30
CA PRO A 95 1.07 4.04 -14.27
C PRO A 95 0.71 5.46 -13.77
N THR A 96 0.94 5.76 -12.50
CA THR A 96 0.71 7.08 -11.90
C THR A 96 1.85 7.48 -10.97
N PRO A 97 2.16 8.77 -10.81
CA PRO A 97 2.83 9.23 -9.59
C PRO A 97 2.02 8.79 -8.36
N LEU A 98 2.68 8.54 -7.23
CA LEU A 98 1.95 8.25 -5.99
C LEU A 98 0.99 9.40 -5.63
N PRO A 99 -0.23 9.10 -5.16
CA PRO A 99 -1.14 10.13 -4.62
C PRO A 99 -0.41 11.06 -3.64
N MET A 100 -0.69 12.36 -3.67
CA MET A 100 0.09 13.44 -3.03
C MET A 100 1.47 13.73 -3.68
N CYS A 101 1.73 13.12 -4.84
CA CYS A 101 2.96 13.19 -5.63
C CYS A 101 4.19 13.05 -4.77
N VAL A 102 4.22 11.91 -4.10
CA VAL A 102 5.23 11.57 -3.12
C VAL A 102 6.60 11.33 -3.82
N ASP A 103 6.71 11.42 -5.14
CA ASP A 103 7.97 11.58 -5.88
C ASP A 103 7.62 11.96 -7.33
N GLU A 104 8.36 12.87 -7.99
CA GLU A 104 8.26 13.00 -9.45
C GLU A 104 9.08 11.90 -10.17
N GLY A 105 9.98 11.21 -9.46
CA GLY A 105 10.80 10.12 -9.97
C GLY A 105 10.22 8.71 -9.79
N LEU A 106 9.28 8.49 -8.86
CA LEU A 106 8.65 7.18 -8.66
C LEU A 106 7.28 7.11 -9.32
N THR A 107 7.18 6.20 -10.28
CA THR A 107 5.94 5.88 -10.97
C THR A 107 5.42 4.54 -10.46
N VAL A 108 4.23 4.54 -9.86
CA VAL A 108 3.52 3.31 -9.48
C VAL A 108 2.97 2.66 -10.73
N ALA A 109 3.52 1.51 -11.05
CA ALA A 109 3.11 0.70 -12.19
C ALA A 109 2.57 -0.65 -11.72
N LEU A 110 1.59 -1.16 -12.45
CA LEU A 110 1.10 -2.53 -12.31
C LEU A 110 1.93 -3.45 -13.21
N GLY A 111 2.63 -4.41 -12.61
CA GLY A 111 3.55 -5.29 -13.32
C GLY A 111 3.65 -6.68 -12.70
N ALA A 112 4.23 -7.60 -13.45
CA ALA A 112 4.60 -8.92 -12.94
C ALA A 112 5.70 -8.80 -11.87
N MET A 113 5.79 -9.78 -10.97
CA MET A 113 6.77 -9.85 -9.88
C MET A 113 8.16 -10.21 -10.42
N THR A 114 8.80 -9.25 -11.10
CA THR A 114 10.18 -9.33 -11.58
C THR A 114 11.11 -8.62 -10.58
N PRO A 115 12.43 -8.90 -10.60
CA PRO A 115 13.39 -8.15 -9.79
C PRO A 115 13.30 -6.63 -10.01
N GLU A 116 13.06 -6.20 -11.26
CA GLU A 116 12.88 -4.79 -11.61
C GLU A 116 11.63 -4.20 -10.95
N GLN A 117 10.49 -4.87 -11.01
CA GLN A 117 9.25 -4.40 -10.38
C GLN A 117 9.40 -4.34 -8.85
N VAL A 118 10.02 -5.36 -8.25
CA VAL A 118 10.25 -5.41 -6.80
C VAL A 118 11.15 -4.26 -6.36
N TYR A 119 12.25 -4.02 -7.07
CA TYR A 119 13.20 -2.96 -6.68
C TYR A 119 12.69 -1.55 -6.98
N THR A 120 12.25 -1.31 -8.23
CA THR A 120 11.93 0.05 -8.68
C THR A 120 10.58 0.54 -8.17
N VAL A 121 9.60 -0.37 -8.01
CA VAL A 121 8.25 -0.01 -7.56
C VAL A 121 8.03 -0.40 -6.10
N PHE A 122 8.15 -1.68 -5.73
CA PHE A 122 7.75 -2.10 -4.38
C PHE A 122 8.67 -1.54 -3.30
N MET A 123 9.97 -1.79 -3.37
CA MET A 123 10.96 -1.17 -2.49
C MET A 123 11.01 0.34 -2.67
N GLY A 124 10.72 0.84 -3.88
CA GLY A 124 10.66 2.27 -4.17
C GLY A 124 9.57 3.00 -3.38
N ILE A 125 8.39 2.37 -3.25
CA ILE A 125 7.24 2.84 -2.46
C ILE A 125 7.62 2.82 -0.98
N GLU A 126 8.08 1.68 -0.48
CA GLU A 126 8.27 1.46 0.97
C GLU A 126 9.59 2.00 1.53
N HIS A 127 10.41 2.66 0.71
CA HIS A 127 11.74 3.06 1.11
C HIS A 127 11.69 3.98 2.36
N PRO A 128 12.34 3.61 3.48
CA PRO A 128 12.29 4.39 4.71
C PRO A 128 13.01 5.72 4.56
N ASP A 129 12.55 6.77 5.25
CA ASP A 129 13.27 8.04 5.32
C ASP A 129 14.34 7.98 6.41
N THR A 130 15.55 7.58 6.02
CA THR A 130 16.69 7.47 6.94
C THR A 130 17.99 7.88 6.25
N GLN A 131 18.92 8.42 7.04
CA GLN A 131 20.30 8.68 6.61
C GLN A 131 21.21 7.46 6.82
N ALA A 132 20.67 6.36 7.34
CA ALA A 132 21.42 5.13 7.52
C ALA A 132 21.69 4.43 6.18
N ILE A 133 22.78 3.66 6.14
CA ILE A 133 23.04 2.76 5.01
C ILE A 133 22.09 1.57 5.17
N LEU A 134 21.19 1.35 4.23
CA LEU A 134 20.23 0.24 4.32
C LEU A 134 20.89 -1.11 3.98
N PRO A 135 20.29 -2.24 4.41
CA PRO A 135 20.82 -3.57 4.12
C PRO A 135 20.97 -3.79 2.61
N GLY A 136 22.13 -4.27 2.18
CA GLY A 136 22.45 -4.47 0.77
C GLY A 136 22.92 -3.22 0.02
N GLU A 137 22.96 -2.06 0.67
CA GLU A 137 23.53 -0.81 0.12
C GLU A 137 24.97 -0.60 0.60
N GLN A 138 25.80 0.07 -0.22
CA GLN A 138 27.18 0.42 0.14
C GLN A 138 27.34 1.84 0.69
N THR A 139 26.44 2.73 0.29
CA THR A 139 26.42 4.14 0.66
C THR A 139 24.98 4.59 0.78
N VAL A 140 24.73 5.62 1.58
CA VAL A 140 23.43 6.29 1.61
C VAL A 140 23.05 6.69 0.19
N SER A 141 21.81 6.38 -0.20
CA SER A 141 21.29 6.72 -1.53
C SER A 141 21.50 8.20 -1.84
N ALA A 142 22.16 8.52 -2.97
CA ALA A 142 22.38 9.90 -3.39
C ALA A 142 21.06 10.66 -3.62
N LEU A 143 20.01 9.92 -4.02
CA LEU A 143 18.64 10.43 -4.15
C LEU A 143 18.06 10.84 -2.78
N MET A 144 18.36 10.08 -1.71
CA MET A 144 17.95 10.41 -0.34
C MET A 144 18.60 11.70 0.16
N LEU A 145 19.93 11.80 0.02
CA LEU A 145 20.68 13.00 0.41
C LEU A 145 20.16 14.27 -0.29
N GLN A 146 19.81 14.16 -1.57
CA GLN A 146 19.28 15.28 -2.34
C GLN A 146 17.88 15.71 -1.87
N LYS A 147 16.99 14.79 -1.55
CA LYS A 147 15.61 15.13 -1.20
C LYS A 147 15.46 15.72 0.21
N GLN A 148 16.25 15.25 1.17
CA GLN A 148 16.33 15.91 2.48
C GLN A 148 16.85 17.35 2.35
N SER A 149 17.79 17.60 1.42
CA SER A 149 18.24 18.98 1.13
C SER A 149 17.16 19.86 0.48
N GLN A 150 16.14 19.26 -0.14
CA GLN A 150 15.01 19.96 -0.76
C GLN A 150 13.78 20.07 0.15
N GLY A 151 13.85 19.55 1.38
CA GLY A 151 12.79 19.67 2.39
C GLY A 151 11.52 18.86 2.08
N TYR A 152 11.67 17.72 1.40
CA TYR A 152 10.59 16.74 1.30
C TYR A 152 10.46 15.93 2.59
N GLU A 153 9.24 15.51 2.90
CA GLU A 153 8.87 14.82 4.15
C GLU A 153 8.34 13.41 3.84
N SER A 154 8.54 12.44 4.73
CA SER A 154 8.14 11.03 4.54
C SER A 154 6.63 10.79 4.68
N ILE A 155 6.18 9.54 4.46
CA ILE A 155 4.80 9.16 4.79
C ILE A 155 4.62 9.18 6.31
N GLY A 156 5.65 8.73 7.04
CA GLY A 156 5.86 8.96 8.47
C GLY A 156 5.57 10.37 8.92
N ASP A 157 6.31 11.34 8.35
CA ASP A 157 6.15 12.75 8.67
C ASP A 157 4.74 13.27 8.37
N PHE A 158 4.11 12.76 7.30
CA PHE A 158 2.75 13.16 6.94
C PHE A 158 1.70 12.72 7.95
N TYR A 159 1.73 11.45 8.37
CA TYR A 159 0.83 10.98 9.42
C TYR A 159 1.11 11.66 10.77
N GLN A 160 2.38 11.92 11.09
CA GLN A 160 2.73 12.68 12.29
C GLN A 160 2.18 14.12 12.23
N ALA A 161 2.30 14.79 11.09
CA ALA A 161 1.74 16.13 10.90
C ALA A 161 0.21 16.15 10.98
N ILE A 162 -0.48 15.07 10.58
CA ILE A 162 -1.93 14.93 10.79
C ILE A 162 -2.23 14.92 12.29
N LEU A 163 -1.52 14.12 13.08
CA LEU A 163 -1.70 14.04 14.53
C LEU A 163 -1.41 15.37 15.22
N ASP A 164 -0.32 16.04 14.83
CA ASP A 164 0.06 17.34 15.39
C ASP A 164 -0.99 18.40 15.11
N LYS A 165 -1.52 18.43 13.87
CA LYS A 165 -2.58 19.37 13.52
C LYS A 165 -3.88 19.06 14.24
N LEU A 166 -4.28 17.80 14.40
CA LEU A 166 -5.46 17.44 15.18
C LEU A 166 -5.33 17.88 16.64
N ALA A 167 -4.16 17.71 17.25
CA ALA A 167 -3.88 18.16 18.62
C ALA A 167 -3.92 19.69 18.74
N GLU A 168 -3.38 20.41 17.74
CA GLU A 168 -3.43 21.88 17.69
C GLU A 168 -4.88 22.40 17.62
N LEU A 169 -5.70 21.79 16.76
CA LEU A 169 -7.13 22.14 16.64
C LEU A 169 -7.88 21.85 17.95
N GLU A 170 -7.60 20.71 18.61
CA GLU A 170 -8.18 20.38 19.92
C GLU A 170 -7.78 21.41 20.99
N ALA A 171 -6.51 21.81 21.04
CA ALA A 171 -6.02 22.84 21.96
C ALA A 171 -6.62 24.24 21.67
N ALA A 172 -6.98 24.53 20.42
CA ALA A 172 -7.68 25.74 20.02
C ALA A 172 -9.19 25.73 20.38
N GLY A 173 -9.68 24.68 21.03
CA GLY A 173 -11.07 24.54 21.48
C GLY A 173 -12.00 23.96 20.41
N LEU A 174 -11.47 23.44 19.30
CA LEU A 174 -12.25 22.60 18.40
C LEU A 174 -12.36 21.19 19.01
N ALA A 175 -13.37 20.44 18.57
CA ALA A 175 -13.59 19.07 19.02
C ALA A 175 -13.44 18.10 17.83
N PRO A 176 -12.21 17.84 17.35
CA PRO A 176 -11.99 16.95 16.20
C PRO A 176 -12.64 15.58 16.40
N PHE A 177 -12.62 15.04 17.63
CA PHE A 177 -13.26 13.78 18.00
C PHE A 177 -14.58 13.96 18.75
N GLY A 178 -15.29 15.08 18.58
CA GLY A 178 -16.54 15.36 19.31
C GLY A 178 -17.67 14.37 18.98
N GLN A 179 -17.63 13.74 17.81
CA GLN A 179 -18.56 12.70 17.37
C GLN A 179 -17.78 11.61 16.61
N PRO A 180 -17.10 10.69 17.31
CA PRO A 180 -16.19 9.75 16.66
C PRO A 180 -16.92 8.65 15.85
N ASN A 181 -18.24 8.52 15.96
CA ASN A 181 -19.04 7.56 15.20
C ASN A 181 -18.50 6.12 15.29
N LEU A 182 -18.16 5.66 16.50
CA LEU A 182 -17.53 4.34 16.74
C LEU A 182 -18.33 3.16 16.16
N ASP A 183 -19.65 3.28 16.07
CA ASP A 183 -20.52 2.24 15.48
C ASP A 183 -20.35 2.13 13.96
N ASN A 184 -19.83 3.17 13.29
CA ASN A 184 -19.53 3.17 11.86
C ASN A 184 -18.08 2.75 11.57
N GLN A 185 -17.24 2.64 12.60
CA GLN A 185 -15.84 2.22 12.45
C GLN A 185 -15.69 0.70 12.48
N VAL A 186 -14.72 0.21 11.72
CA VAL A 186 -14.40 -1.22 11.62
C VAL A 186 -13.58 -1.67 12.83
N ASP A 187 -14.03 -2.72 13.51
CA ASP A 187 -13.26 -3.43 14.54
C ASP A 187 -12.31 -4.42 13.89
N ILE A 188 -11.01 -4.16 13.89
CA ILE A 188 -10.05 -4.98 13.12
C ILE A 188 -9.77 -6.36 13.74
N ARG A 189 -10.08 -6.60 15.02
CA ARG A 189 -9.65 -7.79 15.78
C ARG A 189 -10.03 -9.14 15.15
N PRO A 190 -11.21 -9.32 14.54
CA PRO A 190 -11.57 -10.59 13.92
C PRO A 190 -10.66 -11.00 12.76
N TRP A 191 -9.93 -10.04 12.19
CA TRP A 191 -9.09 -10.24 11.00
C TRP A 191 -7.60 -10.00 11.30
N PHE A 192 -7.32 -9.10 12.25
CA PHE A 192 -5.98 -8.74 12.67
C PHE A 192 -5.85 -8.87 14.21
N PRO A 193 -5.81 -10.09 14.75
CA PRO A 193 -5.92 -10.34 16.20
C PRO A 193 -4.67 -9.96 17.01
N HIS A 194 -3.56 -9.60 16.35
CA HIS A 194 -2.26 -9.34 16.97
C HIS A 194 -1.72 -7.94 16.68
N VAL A 195 -2.60 -6.99 16.35
CA VAL A 195 -2.20 -5.60 16.12
C VAL A 195 -2.10 -4.85 17.44
N GLU A 196 -1.08 -4.03 17.58
CA GLU A 196 -0.81 -3.24 18.79
C GLU A 196 -1.59 -1.90 18.85
N CYS A 197 -2.82 -1.87 18.32
CA CYS A 197 -3.73 -0.72 18.42
C CYS A 197 -5.15 -1.09 18.89
N GLY A 198 -5.29 -2.22 19.59
CA GLY A 198 -6.56 -2.64 20.18
C GLY A 198 -7.58 -3.10 19.13
N ASP A 199 -8.74 -2.45 19.08
CA ASP A 199 -9.78 -2.73 18.08
C ASP A 199 -9.65 -1.87 16.80
N GLY A 200 -8.63 -1.03 16.72
CA GLY A 200 -8.37 -0.14 15.60
C GLY A 200 -9.37 1.01 15.48
N LYS A 201 -10.31 1.16 16.43
CA LYS A 201 -11.24 2.29 16.46
C LYS A 201 -10.59 3.51 17.10
N VAL A 202 -10.96 4.68 16.61
CA VAL A 202 -10.45 5.99 17.03
C VAL A 202 -11.56 6.78 17.72
N SER A 203 -11.33 7.14 18.97
CA SER A 203 -12.23 7.98 19.78
C SER A 203 -11.61 9.29 20.26
N ASN A 204 -10.28 9.42 20.17
CA ASN A 204 -9.51 10.54 20.72
C ASN A 204 -8.08 10.54 20.17
N MET A 205 -7.27 11.51 20.59
CA MET A 205 -5.85 11.59 20.23
C MET A 205 -5.03 10.36 20.61
N GLU A 206 -5.32 9.68 21.72
CA GLU A 206 -4.57 8.50 22.17
C GLU A 206 -4.76 7.33 21.19
N THR A 207 -6.01 6.98 20.90
CA THR A 207 -6.37 5.95 19.91
C THR A 207 -5.94 6.32 18.49
N ALA A 208 -5.97 7.60 18.12
CA ALA A 208 -5.43 8.08 16.84
C ALA A 208 -3.91 7.85 16.73
N ARG A 209 -3.16 8.15 17.80
CA ARG A 209 -1.71 7.89 17.85
C ARG A 209 -1.41 6.39 17.77
N ALA A 210 -2.21 5.56 18.45
CA ALA A 210 -2.02 4.11 18.43
C ALA A 210 -2.16 3.51 17.03
N ILE A 211 -3.18 3.92 16.25
CA ILE A 211 -3.36 3.39 14.90
C ILE A 211 -2.28 3.91 13.93
N VAL A 212 -1.84 5.17 14.08
CA VAL A 212 -0.78 5.74 13.24
C VAL A 212 0.55 5.06 13.53
N ALA A 213 0.86 4.77 14.80
CA ALA A 213 2.07 4.03 15.17
C ALA A 213 2.14 2.67 14.46
N VAL A 214 1.02 1.97 14.30
CA VAL A 214 0.95 0.72 13.53
C VAL A 214 1.26 0.94 12.05
N ILE A 215 0.63 1.93 11.41
CA ILE A 215 0.85 2.24 9.98
C ILE A 215 2.33 2.55 9.72
N LEU A 216 2.93 3.36 10.59
CA LEU A 216 4.34 3.77 10.44
C LEU A 216 5.31 2.61 10.70
N ALA A 217 5.08 1.84 11.77
CA ALA A 217 5.92 0.69 12.07
C ALA A 217 5.92 -0.32 10.91
N GLN A 218 4.75 -0.62 10.32
CA GLN A 218 4.64 -1.60 9.24
C GLN A 218 5.23 -1.12 7.92
N GLY A 219 4.98 0.14 7.54
CA GLY A 219 5.49 0.74 6.30
C GLY A 219 6.99 1.03 6.33
N GLU A 220 7.40 2.04 7.09
CA GLU A 220 8.77 2.57 7.10
C GLU A 220 9.69 1.87 8.11
N GLY A 221 9.13 1.04 9.00
CA GLY A 221 9.82 0.63 10.21
C GLY A 221 9.68 1.69 11.30
N ALA A 222 9.93 1.32 12.54
CA ALA A 222 9.90 2.27 13.63
C ALA A 222 11.33 2.77 13.89
N GLN A 223 11.57 4.09 13.86
CA GLN A 223 12.82 4.67 14.38
C GLN A 223 12.84 4.51 15.91
N ILE A 224 13.13 3.30 16.40
CA ILE A 224 13.15 2.99 17.83
C ILE A 224 14.58 3.09 18.35
N GLY A 225 14.90 4.23 18.96
CA GLY A 225 16.07 4.36 19.83
C GLY A 225 17.41 4.46 19.11
N ASP A 226 18.38 3.64 19.54
CA ASP A 226 19.79 3.71 19.11
C ASP A 226 20.09 2.90 17.82
N ASP A 227 19.14 2.11 17.30
CA ASP A 227 19.25 1.44 16.00
C ASP A 227 18.72 2.39 14.90
N PRO A 228 19.58 2.87 13.99
CA PRO A 228 19.19 3.87 13.01
C PRO A 228 18.29 3.32 11.88
N ILE A 229 18.00 2.01 11.87
CA ILE A 229 17.23 1.33 10.82
C ILE A 229 16.06 0.52 11.37
N ASP A 230 16.20 -0.13 12.53
CA ASP A 230 15.29 -1.16 13.11
C ASP A 230 14.32 -1.76 12.08
N PRO A 231 14.70 -2.87 11.40
CA PRO A 231 13.91 -3.40 10.30
C PRO A 231 12.60 -4.04 10.78
N HIS A 232 12.37 -4.17 12.08
CA HIS A 232 11.15 -4.73 12.64
C HIS A 232 10.01 -3.70 12.59
N GLY A 233 8.81 -4.19 12.30
CA GLY A 233 7.67 -3.31 12.09
C GLY A 233 6.35 -4.00 11.76
N GLY A 234 6.42 -5.19 11.16
CA GLY A 234 5.28 -6.04 10.87
C GLY A 234 4.74 -6.80 12.09
N PHE A 235 3.63 -7.52 11.90
CA PHE A 235 3.02 -8.33 12.98
C PHE A 235 4.00 -9.30 13.63
N ALA A 236 3.88 -9.46 14.95
CA ALA A 236 4.63 -10.44 15.74
C ALA A 236 6.16 -10.37 15.57
N GLY A 237 6.71 -9.16 15.39
CA GLY A 237 8.14 -8.93 15.19
C GLY A 237 8.64 -9.24 13.78
N SER A 238 7.75 -9.33 12.78
CA SER A 238 8.15 -9.41 11.37
C SER A 238 8.70 -8.06 10.87
N PHE A 239 9.37 -8.08 9.72
CA PHE A 239 10.01 -6.89 9.18
C PHE A 239 9.01 -5.91 8.56
N ALA A 240 9.38 -4.63 8.49
CA ALA A 240 8.67 -3.61 7.72
C ALA A 240 8.72 -3.91 6.22
N HIS A 241 7.85 -3.25 5.45
CA HIS A 241 7.58 -3.61 4.05
C HIS A 241 8.82 -3.54 3.15
N TYR A 242 9.64 -2.49 3.28
CA TYR A 242 10.88 -2.34 2.52
C TYR A 242 11.78 -3.57 2.63
N PHE A 243 11.98 -4.04 3.85
CA PHE A 243 12.88 -5.16 4.14
C PHE A 243 12.30 -6.48 3.64
N LYS A 244 10.98 -6.68 3.78
CA LYS A 244 10.28 -7.83 3.18
C LYS A 244 10.49 -7.89 1.67
N PHE A 245 10.35 -6.76 0.96
CA PHE A 245 10.61 -6.72 -0.47
C PHE A 245 12.10 -6.88 -0.81
N GLY A 246 12.99 -6.37 0.03
CA GLY A 246 14.43 -6.63 -0.08
C GLY A 246 14.77 -8.11 0.02
N GLU A 247 14.10 -8.89 0.87
CA GLU A 247 14.31 -10.34 0.92
C GLU A 247 14.04 -11.02 -0.43
N ILE A 248 13.02 -10.55 -1.15
CA ILE A 248 12.69 -11.02 -2.50
C ILE A 248 13.76 -10.59 -3.50
N TYR A 249 14.14 -9.31 -3.48
CA TYR A 249 15.07 -8.74 -4.45
C TYR A 249 16.49 -9.35 -4.33
N PHE A 250 17.00 -9.45 -3.10
CA PHE A 250 18.32 -10.04 -2.82
C PHE A 250 18.28 -11.58 -2.76
N GLY A 251 17.09 -12.17 -2.79
CA GLY A 251 16.88 -13.61 -2.85
C GLY A 251 17.19 -14.37 -1.56
N LYS A 252 17.21 -13.66 -0.42
CA LYS A 252 17.70 -14.14 0.87
C LYS A 252 16.95 -13.47 2.00
N ARG A 253 16.66 -14.23 3.08
CA ARG A 253 16.11 -13.67 4.31
C ARG A 253 17.08 -12.66 4.92
N LEU A 254 16.52 -11.59 5.48
CA LEU A 254 17.26 -10.59 6.25
C LEU A 254 17.64 -11.20 7.61
N VAL A 255 18.89 -11.04 8.00
CA VAL A 255 19.43 -11.49 9.28
C VAL A 255 20.31 -10.41 9.90
N ALA A 256 20.41 -10.40 11.22
CA ALA A 256 21.34 -9.52 11.91
C ALA A 256 22.79 -9.87 11.52
N ASP A 257 23.57 -8.85 11.20
CA ASP A 257 24.96 -8.96 10.74
C ASP A 257 25.78 -7.79 11.25
N ALA A 258 26.52 -8.03 12.33
CA ALA A 258 27.36 -7.01 12.97
C ALA A 258 28.53 -6.52 12.10
N GLN A 259 28.81 -7.17 10.96
CA GLN A 259 29.83 -6.71 10.00
C GLN A 259 29.25 -5.82 8.90
N ALA A 260 27.94 -5.84 8.70
CA ALA A 260 27.27 -4.95 7.76
C ALA A 260 27.18 -3.54 8.34
N ALA A 261 27.35 -2.51 7.50
CA ALA A 261 27.26 -1.11 7.93
C ALA A 261 25.87 -0.75 8.49
N SER A 262 24.84 -1.44 8.00
CA SER A 262 23.45 -1.37 8.48
C SER A 262 23.19 -2.16 9.77
N GLY A 263 24.10 -3.03 10.19
CA GLY A 263 23.84 -4.06 11.22
C GLY A 263 23.02 -5.26 10.74
N TRP A 264 22.62 -5.29 9.46
CA TRP A 264 21.72 -6.30 8.88
C TRP A 264 22.12 -6.67 7.45
N SER A 265 22.03 -7.96 7.09
CA SER A 265 22.34 -8.41 5.73
C SER A 265 21.36 -9.45 5.19
N TYR A 266 21.10 -9.41 3.88
CA TYR A 266 20.32 -10.43 3.18
C TYR A 266 21.19 -11.66 2.90
N SER A 267 21.57 -12.37 3.97
CA SER A 267 22.47 -13.53 3.91
C SER A 267 21.85 -14.80 4.49
N GLY A 268 20.59 -14.74 4.95
CA GLY A 268 19.87 -15.85 5.57
C GLY A 268 19.39 -16.94 4.60
N ALA A 269 18.26 -17.57 4.97
CA ALA A 269 17.67 -18.64 4.16
C ALA A 269 17.28 -18.13 2.75
N PRO A 270 17.31 -18.98 1.71
CA PRO A 270 16.91 -18.57 0.36
C PRO A 270 15.46 -18.08 0.29
N VAL A 271 15.23 -17.03 -0.51
CA VAL A 271 13.91 -16.54 -0.93
C VAL A 271 13.94 -16.49 -2.46
N ALA A 272 13.57 -17.58 -3.11
CA ALA A 272 13.74 -17.68 -4.56
C ALA A 272 12.71 -16.82 -5.31
N LEU A 273 13.19 -16.12 -6.34
CA LEU A 273 12.36 -15.52 -7.38
C LEU A 273 12.76 -16.10 -8.74
N ASP A 274 12.27 -17.30 -9.03
CA ASP A 274 12.45 -17.95 -10.32
C ASP A 274 11.60 -17.25 -11.39
N PRO A 275 12.22 -16.64 -12.42
CA PRO A 275 11.49 -15.97 -13.50
C PRO A 275 10.64 -16.93 -14.34
N GLU A 276 10.98 -18.22 -14.43
CA GLU A 276 10.15 -19.20 -15.14
C GLU A 276 8.81 -19.42 -14.43
N GLY A 277 8.77 -19.17 -13.12
CA GLY A 277 7.60 -19.21 -12.26
C GLY A 277 6.70 -17.98 -12.33
N VAL A 278 6.99 -17.00 -13.18
CA VAL A 278 6.26 -15.73 -13.25
C VAL A 278 5.66 -15.56 -14.66
N TYR A 279 4.37 -15.22 -14.73
CA TYR A 279 3.73 -14.83 -15.98
C TYR A 279 4.26 -13.48 -16.45
N ARG A 280 4.61 -13.39 -17.74
CA ARG A 280 4.99 -12.13 -18.37
C ARG A 280 3.73 -11.31 -18.67
N PHE A 281 3.22 -10.60 -17.67
CA PHE A 281 2.02 -9.78 -17.79
C PHE A 281 2.17 -8.61 -18.75
N LEU A 282 1.09 -8.27 -19.45
CA LEU A 282 0.94 -6.98 -20.11
C LEU A 282 1.00 -5.88 -19.03
N PRO A 283 2.00 -4.97 -19.04
CA PRO A 283 2.15 -3.98 -18.00
C PRO A 283 1.03 -2.93 -18.05
N ASN A 284 0.57 -2.50 -16.87
CA ASN A 284 -0.48 -1.51 -16.70
C ASN A 284 -1.73 -1.83 -17.54
N ALA A 285 -2.19 -3.08 -17.48
CA ALA A 285 -3.33 -3.53 -18.26
C ALA A 285 -4.63 -2.85 -17.78
N ALA A 286 -5.42 -2.40 -18.74
CA ALA A 286 -6.80 -1.98 -18.55
C ALA A 286 -7.75 -2.91 -19.31
N VAL A 287 -9.04 -2.91 -18.99
CA VAL A 287 -10.04 -3.67 -19.76
C VAL A 287 -10.01 -3.27 -21.24
N SER A 288 -9.80 -1.99 -21.53
CA SER A 288 -9.68 -1.44 -22.89
C SER A 288 -8.49 -1.98 -23.70
N ASP A 289 -7.49 -2.60 -23.07
CA ASP A 289 -6.37 -3.23 -23.79
C ASP A 289 -6.80 -4.53 -24.49
N TYR A 290 -7.93 -5.12 -24.08
CA TYR A 290 -8.43 -6.39 -24.60
C TYR A 290 -9.56 -6.15 -25.60
N VAL A 291 -9.49 -6.79 -26.76
CA VAL A 291 -10.45 -6.58 -27.86
C VAL A 291 -11.86 -7.05 -27.44
N PRO A 292 -12.90 -6.19 -27.49
CA PRO A 292 -14.28 -6.57 -27.18
C PRO A 292 -14.77 -7.78 -27.97
N GLY A 293 -15.53 -8.66 -27.31
CA GLY A 293 -16.04 -9.91 -27.90
C GLY A 293 -15.07 -11.10 -27.83
N THR A 294 -13.83 -10.90 -27.37
CA THR A 294 -12.89 -11.99 -27.11
C THR A 294 -13.08 -12.60 -25.71
N ALA A 295 -12.59 -13.83 -25.52
CA ALA A 295 -12.60 -14.50 -24.22
C ALA A 295 -11.74 -13.76 -23.17
N VAL A 296 -10.59 -13.23 -23.58
CA VAL A 296 -9.71 -12.42 -22.70
C VAL A 296 -10.39 -11.14 -22.24
N HIS A 297 -11.08 -10.41 -23.12
CA HIS A 297 -11.85 -9.23 -22.74
C HIS A 297 -12.97 -9.58 -21.77
N THR A 298 -13.67 -10.70 -21.97
CA THR A 298 -14.73 -11.15 -21.06
C THR A 298 -14.17 -11.45 -19.67
N ALA A 299 -13.08 -12.22 -19.58
CA ALA A 299 -12.43 -12.52 -18.30
C ALA A 299 -11.90 -11.26 -17.59
N ALA A 300 -11.33 -10.33 -18.34
CA ALA A 300 -10.84 -9.05 -17.85
C ALA A 300 -11.98 -8.15 -17.33
N ALA A 301 -13.08 -8.07 -18.05
CA ALA A 301 -14.28 -7.34 -17.64
C ALA A 301 -14.92 -7.95 -16.39
N ASP A 302 -14.98 -9.29 -16.29
CA ASP A 302 -15.48 -9.98 -15.09
C ASP A 302 -14.63 -9.65 -13.85
N PHE A 303 -13.29 -9.67 -14.00
CA PHE A 303 -12.37 -9.26 -12.94
C PHE A 303 -12.61 -7.80 -12.51
N PHE A 304 -12.63 -6.87 -13.47
CA PHE A 304 -12.83 -5.45 -13.17
C PHE A 304 -14.20 -5.17 -12.53
N ASN A 305 -15.26 -5.84 -12.99
CA ASN A 305 -16.60 -5.72 -12.40
C ASN A 305 -16.64 -6.24 -10.97
N SER A 306 -15.90 -7.31 -10.67
CA SER A 306 -15.74 -7.81 -9.30
C SER A 306 -14.93 -6.85 -8.42
N TYR A 307 -13.90 -6.21 -8.99
CA TYR A 307 -13.14 -5.16 -8.29
C TYR A 307 -14.02 -3.95 -7.95
N LYS A 308 -14.83 -3.49 -8.91
CA LYS A 308 -15.82 -2.44 -8.67
C LYS A 308 -16.83 -2.82 -7.58
N ARG A 309 -17.29 -4.09 -7.56
CA ARG A 309 -18.17 -4.61 -6.50
C ARG A 309 -17.47 -4.62 -5.14
N LEU A 310 -16.19 -4.97 -5.09
CA LEU A 310 -15.39 -4.90 -3.86
C LEU A 310 -15.34 -3.47 -3.33
N LEU A 311 -14.96 -2.50 -4.18
CA LEU A 311 -14.92 -1.09 -3.79
C LEU A 311 -16.28 -0.58 -3.31
N THR A 312 -17.36 -0.94 -4.01
CA THR A 312 -18.75 -0.62 -3.60
C THR A 312 -19.10 -1.23 -2.25
N SER A 313 -18.63 -2.45 -1.98
CA SER A 313 -18.84 -3.10 -0.68
C SER A 313 -18.04 -2.43 0.42
N LEU A 314 -16.81 -1.98 0.16
CA LEU A 314 -15.99 -1.24 1.11
C LEU A 314 -16.59 0.14 1.43
N ASP A 315 -17.16 0.82 0.44
CA ASP A 315 -17.95 2.05 0.69
C ASP A 315 -19.06 1.82 1.71
N GLN A 316 -19.81 0.72 1.59
CA GLN A 316 -20.86 0.41 2.57
C GLN A 316 -20.27 0.11 3.95
N VAL A 317 -19.13 -0.58 4.02
CA VAL A 317 -18.43 -0.91 5.27
C VAL A 317 -18.06 0.36 6.02
N PHE A 318 -17.41 1.31 5.36
CA PHE A 318 -16.93 2.53 5.98
C PHE A 318 -18.00 3.63 6.14
N ASN A 319 -19.20 3.44 5.58
CA ASN A 319 -20.29 4.41 5.64
C ASN A 319 -21.56 3.85 6.31
N GLY A 320 -21.37 3.06 7.39
CA GLY A 320 -22.45 2.70 8.31
C GLY A 320 -22.85 1.23 8.34
N ALA A 321 -22.07 0.33 7.71
CA ALA A 321 -22.29 -1.12 7.80
C ALA A 321 -20.98 -1.90 8.00
N PRO A 322 -20.17 -1.61 9.05
CA PRO A 322 -18.85 -2.22 9.23
C PRO A 322 -18.89 -3.75 9.34
N GLU A 323 -20.01 -4.33 9.77
CA GLU A 323 -20.22 -5.78 9.81
C GLU A 323 -20.17 -6.46 8.42
N LYS A 324 -20.39 -5.69 7.34
CA LYS A 324 -20.31 -6.17 5.96
C LYS A 324 -18.88 -6.43 5.48
N LEU A 325 -17.85 -6.14 6.27
CA LEU A 325 -16.46 -6.43 5.88
C LEU A 325 -16.25 -7.91 5.55
N LYS A 326 -16.97 -8.83 6.21
CA LYS A 326 -16.96 -10.27 5.85
C LYS A 326 -17.41 -10.53 4.40
N SER A 327 -18.38 -9.75 3.92
CA SER A 327 -18.86 -9.84 2.53
C SER A 327 -17.83 -9.28 1.56
N ALA A 328 -17.18 -8.16 1.89
CA ALA A 328 -16.10 -7.60 1.10
C ALA A 328 -14.92 -8.58 0.96
N LEU A 329 -14.53 -9.25 2.06
CA LEU A 329 -13.50 -10.30 2.04
C LEU A 329 -13.86 -11.47 1.12
N ALA A 330 -15.13 -11.88 1.08
CA ALA A 330 -15.58 -12.92 0.15
C ALA A 330 -15.36 -12.52 -1.33
N ILE A 331 -15.58 -11.23 -1.66
CA ILE A 331 -15.31 -10.69 -3.00
C ILE A 331 -13.80 -10.66 -3.28
N MET A 332 -12.95 -10.41 -2.27
CA MET A 332 -11.49 -10.49 -2.45
C MET A 332 -11.02 -11.92 -2.82
N TYR A 333 -11.62 -12.95 -2.24
CA TYR A 333 -11.37 -14.34 -2.69
C TYR A 333 -11.88 -14.57 -4.12
N GLU A 334 -13.02 -13.99 -4.49
CA GLU A 334 -13.53 -14.03 -5.87
C GLU A 334 -12.54 -13.38 -6.85
N LEU A 335 -11.96 -12.23 -6.51
CA LEU A 335 -10.92 -11.56 -7.32
C LEU A 335 -9.74 -12.47 -7.62
N LYS A 336 -9.27 -13.24 -6.62
CA LYS A 336 -8.18 -14.21 -6.83
C LYS A 336 -8.55 -15.27 -7.88
N LEU A 337 -9.78 -15.80 -7.83
CA LEU A 337 -10.25 -16.79 -8.80
C LEU A 337 -10.43 -16.19 -10.20
N LEU A 338 -10.90 -14.94 -10.28
CA LEU A 338 -11.05 -14.23 -11.55
C LEU A 338 -9.67 -13.88 -12.14
N ALA A 339 -8.70 -13.49 -11.33
CA ALA A 339 -7.32 -13.29 -11.76
C ALA A 339 -6.76 -14.57 -12.40
N GLN A 340 -6.98 -15.73 -11.77
CA GLN A 340 -6.58 -17.03 -12.33
C GLN A 340 -7.25 -17.36 -13.67
N LYS A 341 -8.45 -16.85 -13.95
CA LYS A 341 -9.10 -16.95 -15.27
C LYS A 341 -8.45 -16.04 -16.29
N VAL A 342 -8.13 -14.79 -15.93
CA VAL A 342 -7.50 -13.82 -16.84
C VAL A 342 -6.16 -14.35 -17.36
N VAL A 343 -5.32 -14.88 -16.48
CA VAL A 343 -3.97 -15.37 -16.85
C VAL A 343 -3.96 -16.61 -17.75
N GLN A 344 -5.13 -17.23 -18.02
CA GLN A 344 -5.23 -18.34 -18.98
C GLN A 344 -5.14 -17.87 -20.43
N PHE A 345 -5.19 -16.56 -20.68
CA PHE A 345 -5.22 -16.00 -22.02
C PHE A 345 -3.92 -15.25 -22.37
N PRO A 346 -3.46 -15.31 -23.63
CA PRO A 346 -2.50 -14.33 -24.12
C PRO A 346 -3.14 -12.94 -24.14
N ALA A 347 -2.35 -11.90 -23.88
CA ALA A 347 -2.81 -10.52 -23.95
C ALA A 347 -3.22 -10.15 -25.40
N TYR A 348 -2.44 -10.61 -26.37
CA TYR A 348 -2.70 -10.45 -27.79
C TYR A 348 -2.91 -11.82 -28.43
N PRO A 349 -4.14 -12.18 -28.83
CA PRO A 349 -4.43 -13.49 -29.45
C PRO A 349 -3.56 -13.81 -30.67
N ASP A 350 -3.22 -12.78 -31.46
CA ASP A 350 -2.39 -12.91 -32.66
C ASP A 350 -0.87 -12.96 -32.36
N GLN A 351 -0.47 -12.69 -31.11
CA GLN A 351 0.94 -12.72 -30.65
C GLN A 351 1.08 -13.44 -29.30
N PRO A 352 0.72 -14.74 -29.20
CA PRO A 352 0.58 -15.43 -27.93
C PRO A 352 1.89 -15.62 -27.16
N ALA A 353 3.05 -15.48 -27.81
CA ALA A 353 4.37 -15.59 -27.18
C ALA A 353 4.85 -14.27 -26.52
N SER A 354 4.10 -13.17 -26.64
CA SER A 354 4.54 -11.85 -26.16
C SER A 354 4.26 -11.64 -24.66
N TYR A 355 2.97 -11.52 -24.32
CA TYR A 355 2.46 -11.20 -22.99
C TYR A 355 1.26 -12.07 -22.65
N VAL A 356 1.14 -12.41 -21.38
CA VAL A 356 -0.07 -12.98 -20.77
C VAL A 356 -0.97 -11.83 -20.33
N ALA A 357 -2.29 -12.02 -20.43
CA ALA A 357 -3.24 -11.03 -19.94
C ALA A 357 -3.08 -10.85 -18.42
N ALA A 358 -3.12 -9.59 -17.98
CA ALA A 358 -3.01 -9.22 -16.57
C ALA A 358 -4.40 -8.82 -16.05
N PRO A 359 -4.78 -9.17 -14.81
CA PRO A 359 -6.04 -8.75 -14.23
C PRO A 359 -6.12 -7.21 -14.13
N PRO A 360 -7.06 -6.53 -14.80
CA PRO A 360 -7.05 -5.08 -14.87
C PRO A 360 -7.77 -4.42 -13.70
N PHE A 361 -7.09 -3.47 -13.05
CA PHE A 361 -7.70 -2.58 -12.04
C PHE A 361 -8.22 -1.27 -12.63
N MET A 362 -8.14 -1.11 -13.96
CA MET A 362 -8.61 0.06 -14.69
C MET A 362 -9.56 -0.34 -15.81
N LEU A 363 -10.60 0.46 -16.03
CA LEU A 363 -11.49 0.27 -17.17
C LEU A 363 -10.80 0.68 -18.48
N ASN A 364 -10.20 1.87 -18.49
CA ASN A 364 -9.60 2.46 -19.68
C ASN A 364 -8.14 2.83 -19.42
N LYS A 365 -7.30 2.61 -20.41
CA LYS A 365 -5.95 3.18 -20.44
C LYS A 365 -6.04 4.60 -20.98
N LYS A 366 -5.51 5.58 -20.26
CA LYS A 366 -5.37 6.92 -20.84
C LYS A 366 -4.29 6.87 -21.93
N PRO A 367 -4.46 7.60 -23.05
CA PRO A 367 -3.38 7.81 -23.99
C PRO A 367 -2.19 8.45 -23.26
N ALA A 368 -0.98 7.97 -23.57
CA ALA A 368 0.26 8.54 -23.07
C ALA A 368 0.48 9.98 -23.56
#